data_AF-A0A291MYF4-F1
#
_entry.id   AF-A0A291MYF4-F1
#
_cell.length_a   1.000
_cell.length_b   1.000
_cell.length_c   1.000
_cell.angle_alpha   90.00
_cell.angle_beta   90.00
_cell.angle_gamma   90.00
#
_symmetry.space_group_name_H-M   'P 1'
#
loop_
_entity.id
_entity.type
_entity.pdbx_description
1 polymer ?
#
loop_
_entity_poly.entity_id
_entity_poly.type
_entity_poly.pdbx_seq_one_letter_code
_entity_poly.pdbx_strand_id
1 'polypeptide(L)'
;MAARLVEIGYFHQPVDALRDLIGGIDLEQFATFAAPWDWMPLDEYMAGRCRYRHRRHTASCFRDDEIVWKPHQTHYESTNNNSLNGGGPKVRVRKCEFAGYPLIHRIISTCNQIFSGC
;
A
#
# COMPACT_ATOMS: atom_id res chain seq x y z
N MET A 1 6.72 -19.30 -1.82
CA MET A 1 6.76 -17.87 -1.45
C MET A 1 7.09 -17.66 0.02
N ALA A 2 6.29 -18.18 0.95
CA ALA A 2 6.51 -18.07 2.40
C ALA A 2 7.94 -18.46 2.85
N ALA A 3 8.43 -19.65 2.46
CA ALA A 3 9.79 -20.08 2.80
C ALA A 3 10.89 -19.10 2.34
N ARG A 4 10.74 -18.50 1.14
CA ARG A 4 11.69 -17.53 0.60
C ARG A 4 11.62 -16.18 1.33
N LEU A 5 10.42 -15.76 1.71
CA LEU A 5 10.20 -14.59 2.56
C LEU A 5 10.89 -14.75 3.91
N VAL A 6 10.77 -15.91 4.55
CA VAL A 6 11.43 -16.22 5.83
C VAL A 6 12.95 -16.22 5.66
N GLU A 7 13.46 -16.80 4.58
CA GLU A 7 14.90 -16.94 4.35
C GLU A 7 15.59 -15.59 4.05
N ILE A 8 14.98 -14.75 3.20
CA ILE A 8 15.67 -13.60 2.57
C ILE A 8 14.95 -12.26 2.78
N GLY A 9 13.74 -12.27 3.36
CA GLY A 9 13.00 -11.07 3.71
C GLY A 9 12.28 -10.39 2.54
N TYR A 10 12.38 -10.92 1.32
CA TYR A 10 11.62 -10.45 0.16
C TYR A 10 11.40 -11.55 -0.89
N PHE A 11 10.43 -11.34 -1.77
CA PHE A 11 10.26 -12.10 -3.01
C PHE A 11 9.75 -11.15 -4.11
N HIS A 12 10.06 -11.48 -5.36
CA HIS A 12 9.58 -10.76 -6.53
C HIS A 12 8.60 -11.65 -7.31
N GLN A 13 7.52 -11.07 -7.84
CA GLN A 13 6.57 -11.76 -8.72
C GLN A 13 6.52 -11.11 -10.10
N PRO A 14 6.76 -11.87 -11.18
CA PRO A 14 6.44 -11.42 -12.53
C PRO A 14 4.95 -11.10 -12.67
N VAL A 15 4.61 -10.24 -13.64
CA VAL A 15 3.24 -9.73 -13.81
C VAL A 15 2.21 -10.85 -14.01
N ASP A 16 2.52 -11.91 -14.77
CA ASP A 16 1.56 -12.99 -15.03
C ASP A 16 1.32 -13.83 -13.77
N ALA A 17 2.37 -14.15 -13.02
CA ALA A 17 2.24 -14.83 -11.73
C ALA A 17 1.46 -13.98 -10.70
N LEU A 18 1.66 -12.66 -10.70
CA LEU A 18 0.87 -11.75 -9.87
C LEU A 18 -0.61 -11.76 -10.28
N ARG A 19 -0.91 -11.73 -11.58
CA ARG A 19 -2.29 -11.79 -12.09
C ARG A 19 -2.99 -13.05 -11.61
N ASP A 20 -2.35 -14.21 -11.71
CA ASP A 20 -2.90 -15.47 -11.24
C ASP A 20 -3.14 -15.44 -9.73
N LEU A 21 -2.16 -14.94 -8.97
CA LEU A 21 -2.19 -14.90 -7.52
C LEU A 21 -3.32 -14.01 -6.94
N ILE A 22 -3.70 -12.95 -7.65
CA ILE A 22 -4.80 -12.07 -7.26
C ILE A 22 -6.15 -12.46 -7.87
N GLY A 23 -6.23 -13.60 -8.56
CA GLY A 23 -7.47 -14.09 -9.20
C GLY A 23 -7.84 -13.34 -10.48
N GLY A 24 -6.85 -12.85 -11.22
CA GLY A 24 -7.01 -12.16 -12.50
C GLY A 24 -7.37 -10.67 -12.38
N ILE A 25 -6.99 -9.91 -13.40
CA ILE A 25 -7.40 -8.51 -13.57
C ILE A 25 -7.50 -8.22 -15.07
N ASP A 26 -8.65 -7.70 -15.50
CA ASP A 26 -8.82 -7.24 -16.87
C ASP A 26 -8.27 -5.81 -17.06
N LEU A 27 -8.17 -5.38 -18.32
CA LEU A 27 -7.61 -4.07 -18.66
C LEU A 27 -8.46 -2.91 -18.14
N GLU A 28 -9.78 -3.06 -18.04
CA GLU A 28 -10.68 -2.00 -17.59
C GLU A 28 -10.60 -1.80 -16.07
N GLN A 29 -10.58 -2.91 -15.32
CA GLN A 29 -10.32 -2.93 -13.89
C GLN A 29 -8.97 -2.29 -13.57
N PHE A 30 -7.93 -2.62 -14.35
CA PHE A 30 -6.61 -2.02 -14.18
C PHE A 30 -6.62 -0.53 -14.52
N ALA A 31 -7.23 -0.11 -15.62
CA ALA A 31 -7.32 1.28 -16.02
C ALA A 31 -8.05 2.12 -14.97
N THR A 32 -9.17 1.62 -14.46
CA THR A 32 -9.92 2.26 -13.37
C THR A 32 -9.07 2.41 -12.12
N PHE A 33 -8.37 1.33 -11.73
CA PHE A 33 -7.44 1.36 -10.61
C PHE A 33 -6.31 2.37 -10.81
N ALA A 34 -5.71 2.43 -12.00
CA ALA A 34 -4.56 3.27 -12.30
C ALA A 34 -4.92 4.77 -12.44
N ALA A 35 -6.13 5.11 -12.88
CA ALA A 35 -6.51 6.50 -13.19
C ALA A 35 -6.23 7.53 -12.06
N PRO A 36 -6.42 7.23 -10.77
CA PRO A 36 -6.14 8.21 -9.72
C PRO A 36 -4.65 8.49 -9.47
N TRP A 37 -3.73 7.75 -10.10
CA TRP A 37 -2.29 8.06 -10.06
C TRP A 37 -1.97 9.40 -10.73
N ASP A 38 -2.70 9.76 -11.79
CA ASP A 38 -2.51 11.00 -12.54
C ASP A 38 -2.78 12.27 -11.71
N TRP A 39 -3.53 12.11 -10.61
CA TRP A 39 -4.02 13.21 -9.76
C TRP A 39 -3.61 13.02 -8.29
N MET A 40 -2.47 12.38 -8.05
CA MET A 40 -1.94 12.26 -6.70
C MET A 40 -1.48 13.63 -6.19
N PRO A 41 -1.86 14.03 -4.97
CA PRO A 41 -1.43 15.30 -4.41
C PRO A 41 0.05 15.27 -4.04
N LEU A 42 0.71 16.43 -4.15
CA LEU A 42 2.10 16.60 -3.72
C LEU A 42 2.23 16.34 -2.21
N ASP A 43 3.31 15.68 -1.82
CA ASP A 43 3.70 15.46 -0.44
C ASP A 43 4.46 16.68 0.08
N GLU A 44 3.75 17.54 0.82
CA GLU A 44 4.25 18.79 1.39
C GLU A 44 5.18 18.59 2.60
N TYR A 45 5.32 17.35 3.09
CA TYR A 45 6.08 17.04 4.30
C TYR A 45 7.50 16.52 4.01
N MET A 46 7.96 16.64 2.77
CA MET A 46 9.32 16.28 2.37
C MET A 46 10.31 17.38 2.80
N ALA A 47 11.43 17.00 3.43
CA ALA A 47 12.43 17.94 3.96
C ALA A 47 13.35 18.59 2.89
N GLY A 48 12.83 18.82 1.68
CA GLY A 48 13.50 19.57 0.61
C GLY A 48 14.73 18.91 -0.03
N ARG A 49 15.16 17.71 0.40
CA ARG A 49 16.38 17.02 -0.10
C ARG A 49 16.11 15.93 -1.14
N CYS A 50 14.86 15.70 -1.52
CA CYS A 50 14.46 14.63 -2.44
C CYS A 50 13.61 15.19 -3.59
N ARG A 51 13.49 14.41 -4.67
CA ARG A 51 12.52 14.67 -5.75
C ARG A 51 11.11 14.79 -5.17
N TYR A 52 10.26 15.58 -5.83
CA TYR A 52 8.83 15.69 -5.51
C TYR A 52 8.20 14.30 -5.40
N ARG A 53 7.47 14.06 -4.30
CA ARG A 53 6.73 12.81 -4.05
C ARG A 53 5.25 13.15 -4.06
N HIS A 54 4.43 12.34 -4.71
CA HIS A 54 2.98 12.44 -4.62
C HIS A 54 2.43 11.22 -3.89
N ARG A 55 1.54 11.40 -2.91
CA ARG A 55 1.05 10.28 -2.10
C ARG A 55 -0.35 10.49 -1.53
N ARG A 56 -1.06 9.38 -1.34
CA ARG A 56 -2.29 9.28 -0.52
C ARG A 56 -2.10 8.16 0.52
N HIS A 57 -2.96 8.12 1.55
CA HIS A 57 -2.90 7.12 2.61
C HIS A 57 -4.29 6.67 3.07
N THR A 58 -4.44 5.36 3.24
CA THR A 58 -5.54 4.70 3.94
C THR A 58 -4.95 3.59 4.81
N ALA A 59 -5.70 3.15 5.82
CA ALA A 59 -5.32 2.04 6.68
C ALA A 59 -6.50 1.09 6.84
N SER A 60 -6.22 -0.19 6.92
CA SER A 60 -7.18 -1.25 7.23
C SER A 60 -6.61 -2.18 8.30
N CYS A 61 -7.45 -3.06 8.81
CA CYS A 61 -7.05 -4.23 9.58
C CYS A 61 -7.85 -5.45 9.10
N PHE A 62 -7.34 -6.65 9.37
CA PHE A 62 -8.12 -7.87 9.26
C PHE A 62 -8.83 -8.14 10.58
N ARG A 63 -10.12 -8.45 10.51
CA ARG A 63 -10.92 -8.89 11.64
C ARG A 63 -11.91 -9.93 11.13
N ASP A 64 -11.97 -11.09 11.78
CA ASP A 64 -12.92 -12.16 11.46
C ASP A 64 -12.88 -12.53 9.95
N ASP A 65 -11.67 -12.64 9.39
CA ASP A 65 -11.37 -12.88 7.97
C ASP A 65 -11.83 -11.81 6.97
N GLU A 66 -12.24 -10.64 7.46
CA GLU A 66 -12.67 -9.51 6.64
C GLU A 66 -11.71 -8.30 6.72
N ILE A 67 -11.64 -7.53 5.63
CA ILE A 67 -10.92 -6.27 5.59
C ILE A 67 -11.80 -5.17 6.19
N VAL A 68 -11.40 -4.64 7.33
CA VAL A 68 -12.04 -3.50 7.97
C VAL A 68 -11.24 -2.23 7.73
N TRP A 69 -11.83 -1.27 7.00
CA TRP A 69 -11.21 0.03 6.74
C TRP A 69 -11.29 0.94 7.97
N LYS A 70 -10.15 1.56 8.30
CA LYS A 70 -10.05 2.46 9.44
C LYS A 70 -10.44 3.88 9.03
N PRO A 71 -10.95 4.71 9.97
CA PRO A 71 -11.09 6.14 9.74
C PRO A 71 -9.77 6.74 9.24
N HIS A 72 -9.89 7.77 8.39
CA HIS A 72 -8.72 8.45 7.87
C HIS A 72 -7.89 9.01 9.04
N GLN A 73 -6.61 8.65 9.06
CA GLN A 73 -5.69 8.96 10.15
C GLN A 73 -4.34 9.38 9.59
N THR A 74 -3.64 10.18 10.38
CA THR A 74 -2.26 10.56 10.12
C THR A 74 -1.34 9.35 10.16
N HIS A 75 -0.28 9.41 9.37
CA HIS A 75 0.78 8.42 9.40
C HIS A 75 1.86 8.88 10.37
N TYR A 76 2.19 8.04 11.35
CA TYR A 76 3.34 8.29 12.23
C TYR A 76 4.55 7.55 11.69
N GLU A 77 5.66 8.27 11.53
CA GLU A 77 6.93 7.72 11.06
C GLU A 77 8.02 8.15 12.04
N SER A 78 8.72 7.19 12.64
CA SER A 78 9.74 7.46 13.66
C SER A 78 10.98 8.12 13.05
N THR A 79 11.78 8.79 13.86
CA THR A 79 13.07 9.35 13.46
C THR A 79 14.06 8.29 13.00
N ASN A 80 13.99 7.10 13.60
CA ASN A 80 14.85 5.97 13.23
C ASN A 80 14.49 5.41 11.85
N ASN A 81 13.20 5.43 11.47
CA ASN A 81 12.73 4.90 10.19
C ASN A 81 12.81 5.95 9.07
N ASN A 82 12.72 7.25 9.39
CA ASN A 82 12.78 8.35 8.42
C ASN A 82 13.96 9.29 8.69
N SER A 83 15.16 8.72 8.73
CA SER A 83 16.40 9.48 8.95
C SER A 83 16.63 10.57 7.90
N LEU A 84 16.05 10.43 6.70
CA LEU A 84 16.18 11.37 5.58
C LEU A 84 15.34 12.65 5.73
N ASN A 85 14.14 12.56 6.30
CA ASN A 85 13.27 13.73 6.49
C ASN A 85 13.21 14.20 7.94
N GLY A 86 13.87 13.47 8.85
CA GLY A 86 13.64 13.59 10.29
C GLY A 86 12.31 12.95 10.65
N GLY A 87 12.29 12.17 11.73
CA GLY A 87 11.01 11.78 12.32
C GLY A 87 10.32 13.02 12.84
N GLY A 88 9.03 13.11 12.56
CA GLY A 88 8.21 14.28 12.85
C GLY A 88 6.89 13.89 13.49
N PRO A 89 6.11 14.88 13.95
CA PRO A 89 4.75 14.64 14.38
C PRO A 89 3.94 13.98 13.26
N LYS A 90 2.96 13.15 13.65
CA LYS A 90 1.92 12.54 12.81
C LYS A 90 1.65 13.32 11.50
N VAL A 91 2.15 12.81 10.37
CA VAL A 91 2.04 13.45 9.06
C VAL A 91 0.61 13.32 8.55
N ARG A 92 -0.01 14.45 8.18
CA ARG A 92 -1.30 14.47 7.50
C ARG A 92 -1.08 14.13 6.03
N VAL A 93 -1.42 12.91 5.67
CA VAL A 93 -1.43 12.47 4.27
C VAL A 93 -2.84 12.61 3.74
N ARG A 94 -3.03 12.95 2.46
CA ARG A 94 -4.36 13.01 1.85
C ARG A 94 -5.06 11.65 1.89
N LYS A 95 -6.39 11.66 2.10
CA LYS A 95 -7.19 10.44 2.11
C LYS A 95 -7.03 9.68 0.80
N CYS A 96 -6.77 8.39 0.93
CA CYS A 96 -6.80 7.47 -0.20
C CYS A 96 -8.23 6.97 -0.42
N GLU A 97 -8.72 7.10 -1.66
CA GLU A 97 -10.05 6.68 -2.08
C GLU A 97 -10.04 5.22 -2.57
N PHE A 98 -8.86 4.58 -2.62
CA PHE A 98 -8.72 3.21 -3.11
C PHE A 98 -9.34 2.14 -2.21
N ALA A 99 -9.83 2.51 -1.01
CA ALA A 99 -10.50 1.59 -0.09
C ALA A 99 -11.69 0.84 -0.72
N GLY A 100 -12.34 1.43 -1.73
CA GLY A 100 -13.47 0.81 -2.44
C GLY A 100 -13.09 -0.05 -3.65
N TYR A 101 -11.81 -0.12 -4.03
CA TYR A 101 -11.42 -0.73 -5.30
C TYR A 101 -11.30 -2.26 -5.15
N PRO A 102 -12.01 -3.08 -5.95
CA PRO A 102 -11.95 -4.53 -5.85
C PRO A 102 -10.54 -5.10 -5.95
N LEU A 103 -9.68 -4.48 -6.76
CA LEU A 103 -8.28 -4.87 -6.89
C LEU A 103 -7.51 -4.71 -5.57
N ILE A 104 -7.74 -3.64 -4.82
CA ILE A 104 -7.08 -3.41 -3.54
C ILE A 104 -7.50 -4.44 -2.50
N HIS A 105 -8.79 -4.79 -2.47
CA HIS A 105 -9.28 -5.87 -1.60
C HIS A 105 -8.58 -7.19 -1.93
N ARG A 106 -8.48 -7.56 -3.21
CA ARG A 106 -7.78 -8.78 -3.65
C ARG A 106 -6.31 -8.76 -3.25
N ILE A 107 -5.59 -7.65 -3.50
CA ILE A 107 -4.18 -7.49 -3.10
C ILE A 107 -4.01 -7.64 -1.59
N ILE A 108 -4.85 -6.97 -0.78
CA ILE A 108 -4.76 -7.02 0.68
C ILE A 108 -5.07 -8.43 1.20
N SER A 109 -6.09 -9.11 0.68
CA SER A 109 -6.43 -10.50 1.03
C SER A 109 -5.32 -11.48 0.66
N THR A 110 -4.75 -11.36 -0.54
CA THR A 110 -3.59 -12.15 -0.97
C THR A 110 -2.40 -11.93 -0.04
N CYS A 111 -2.08 -10.68 0.32
CA CYS A 111 -1.02 -10.37 1.28
C CYS A 111 -1.29 -11.04 2.65
N ASN A 112 -2.52 -10.97 3.17
CA ASN A 112 -2.86 -11.63 4.42
C ASN A 112 -2.64 -13.15 4.36
N GLN A 113 -3.06 -13.81 3.28
CA GLN A 113 -2.82 -15.25 3.10
C GLN A 113 -1.33 -15.60 3.08
N ILE A 114 -0.49 -14.74 2.49
CA ILE A 114 0.96 -14.97 2.41
C ILE A 114 1.65 -14.72 3.74
N PHE A 115 1.31 -13.65 4.45
CA PHE A 115 2.03 -13.20 5.65
C PHE A 115 1.49 -13.80 6.95
N SER A 116 0.20 -14.17 7.02
CA SER A 116 -0.41 -14.78 8.21
C SER A 116 -0.22 -16.30 8.26
N GLY A 117 0.19 -16.92 7.15
CA GLY A 117 0.56 -18.34 7.06
C GLY A 117 2.05 -18.63 7.19
N CYS A 118 2.88 -17.60 7.48
CA CYS A 118 4.31 -17.74 7.79
C CYS A 118 4.52 -17.95 9.29
#